data_AF-A0A846I693-F1
#
_entry.id   AF-A0A846I693-F1
#
_cell.length_a   1.000
_cell.length_b   1.000
_cell.length_c   1.000
_cell.angle_alpha   90.00
_cell.angle_beta   90.00
_cell.angle_gamma   90.00
#
_symmetry.space_group_name_H-M   'P 1'
#
loop_
_entity.id
_entity.type
_entity.pdbx_description
1 polymer ?
#
loop_
_entity_poly.entity_id
_entity_poly.type
_entity_poly.pdbx_seq_one_letter_code
_entity_poly.pdbx_strand_id
1 'polypeptide(L)'
;MNIQDIKQKLNSKEYDFLRNNEHLGNNIILLTTGGSYAYGTNVENSDLDIRGIATERIEELLGLSLFEQFENKETDTTIYALNKVIKLMLNNNPNIIELLGTRDDHLFICNQYGKLLRDNVNLFLSKKVVHSFGGYATAQLRRL
;
A
#
# COMPACT_ATOMS: atom_id res chain seq x y z
N MET A 1 -12.53 -10.46 10.40
CA MET A 1 -11.84 -9.69 11.47
C MET A 1 -12.37 -8.26 11.46
N ASN A 2 -12.67 -7.65 12.61
CA ASN A 2 -13.12 -6.25 12.61
C ASN A 2 -11.91 -5.28 12.62
N ILE A 3 -12.16 -3.99 12.44
CA ILE A 3 -11.10 -2.97 12.34
C ILE A 3 -10.26 -2.84 13.62
N GLN A 4 -10.88 -3.01 14.79
CA GLN A 4 -10.16 -2.95 16.07
C GLN A 4 -9.25 -4.17 16.25
N ASP A 5 -9.73 -5.35 15.86
CA ASP A 5 -8.93 -6.58 15.88
C ASP A 5 -7.71 -6.44 14.95
N ILE A 6 -7.88 -5.85 13.75
CA ILE A 6 -6.76 -5.59 12.83
C ILE A 6 -5.78 -4.62 13.47
N LYS A 7 -6.24 -3.52 14.07
CA LYS A 7 -5.37 -2.56 14.78
C LYS A 7 -4.58 -3.23 15.90
N GLN A 8 -5.20 -4.12 16.67
CA GLN A 8 -4.50 -4.88 17.71
C GLN A 8 -3.48 -5.85 17.10
N LYS A 9 -3.83 -6.53 16.01
CA LYS A 9 -2.94 -7.44 15.30
C LYS A 9 -1.70 -6.72 14.74
N LEU A 10 -1.85 -5.51 14.20
CA LEU A 10 -0.71 -4.69 13.73
C LEU A 10 0.26 -4.28 14.85
N ASN A 11 -0.16 -4.35 16.12
CA ASN A 11 0.68 -4.12 17.30
C ASN A 11 1.31 -5.42 17.85
N SER A 12 1.06 -6.57 17.23
CA SER A 12 1.64 -7.85 17.65
C SER A 12 3.11 -7.98 17.19
N LYS A 13 3.80 -8.97 17.74
CA LYS A 13 5.19 -9.31 17.38
C LYS A 13 5.35 -9.66 15.89
N GLU A 14 4.34 -10.25 15.27
CA GLU A 14 4.34 -10.60 13.85
C GLU A 14 4.54 -9.37 12.95
N TYR A 15 4.12 -8.19 13.44
CA TYR A 15 4.19 -6.92 12.72
C TYR A 15 5.29 -5.98 13.25
N ASP A 16 6.23 -6.47 14.07
CA ASP A 16 7.29 -5.63 14.65
C ASP A 16 8.18 -4.96 13.59
N PHE A 17 8.24 -5.53 12.37
CA PHE A 17 8.91 -4.91 11.24
C PHE A 17 8.32 -3.53 10.89
N LEU A 18 7.04 -3.26 11.16
CA LEU A 18 6.45 -1.93 10.93
C LEU A 18 7.14 -0.84 11.75
N ARG A 19 7.72 -1.21 12.90
CA ARG A 19 8.37 -0.31 13.85
C ARG A 19 9.89 -0.38 13.77
N ASN A 20 10.43 -1.57 13.51
CA ASN A 20 11.85 -1.87 13.68
C ASN A 20 12.63 -1.99 12.36
N ASN A 21 11.95 -2.12 11.21
CA ASN A 21 12.66 -2.16 9.93
C ASN A 21 13.25 -0.78 9.60
N GLU A 22 14.49 -0.78 9.13
CA GLU A 22 15.26 0.45 8.88
C GLU A 22 14.61 1.42 7.88
N HIS A 23 13.84 0.91 6.92
CA HIS A 23 13.17 1.70 5.89
C HIS A 23 11.76 2.16 6.34
N LEU A 24 11.20 1.54 7.37
CA LEU A 24 9.82 1.72 7.79
C LEU A 24 9.75 2.64 9.03
N GLY A 25 9.00 2.26 10.06
CA GLY A 25 8.82 3.07 11.26
C GLY A 25 8.17 4.42 10.94
N ASN A 26 8.84 5.50 11.34
CA ASN A 26 8.37 6.87 11.13
C ASN A 26 8.32 7.30 9.65
N ASN A 27 8.97 6.54 8.76
CA ASN A 27 8.91 6.81 7.33
C ASN A 27 7.59 6.38 6.69
N ILE A 28 6.79 5.54 7.36
CA ILE A 28 5.49 5.12 6.82
C ILE A 28 4.53 6.32 6.85
N ILE A 29 4.10 6.76 5.66
CA ILE A 29 3.18 7.89 5.52
C ILE A 29 1.73 7.45 5.30
N LEU A 30 1.54 6.22 4.83
CA LEU A 30 0.24 5.60 4.61
C LEU A 30 0.32 4.09 4.88
N LEU A 31 -0.60 3.56 5.68
CA LEU A 31 -0.75 2.12 5.94
C LEU A 31 -2.23 1.77 5.97
N THR A 32 -2.62 0.76 5.20
CA THR A 32 -4.02 0.39 5.01
C THR A 32 -4.14 -1.11 4.77
N THR A 33 -5.36 -1.65 4.87
CA THR A 33 -5.63 -2.99 4.33
C THR A 33 -5.53 -2.99 2.81
N GLY A 34 -5.11 -4.11 2.24
CA GLY A 34 -5.32 -4.45 0.83
C GLY A 34 -6.46 -5.47 0.66
N GLY A 35 -6.55 -6.03 -0.54
CA GLY A 35 -7.35 -7.23 -0.81
C GLY A 35 -8.81 -7.12 -0.39
N SER A 36 -9.38 -8.24 0.04
CA SER A 36 -10.82 -8.36 0.31
C SER A 36 -11.33 -7.39 1.38
N TYR A 37 -10.50 -7.07 2.39
CA TYR A 37 -10.82 -6.07 3.40
C TYR A 37 -10.89 -4.65 2.84
N ALA A 38 -9.99 -4.28 1.91
CA ALA A 38 -10.02 -2.95 1.28
C ALA A 38 -11.27 -2.76 0.40
N TYR A 39 -11.71 -3.80 -0.31
CA TYR A 39 -12.90 -3.76 -1.16
C TYR A 39 -14.22 -4.04 -0.44
N GLY A 40 -14.18 -4.43 0.84
CA GLY A 40 -15.37 -4.85 1.58
C GLY A 40 -16.00 -6.14 1.05
N THR A 41 -15.19 -7.01 0.44
CA THR A 41 -15.58 -8.33 -0.08
C THR A 41 -15.08 -9.47 0.80
N ASN A 42 -14.59 -9.16 2.00
CA ASN A 42 -14.05 -10.13 2.94
C ASN A 42 -15.15 -11.05 3.50
N VAL A 43 -14.79 -12.32 3.72
CA VAL A 43 -15.59 -13.36 4.38
C VAL A 43 -14.89 -13.81 5.66
N GLU A 44 -15.48 -14.73 6.42
CA GLU A 44 -14.94 -15.18 7.73
C GLU A 44 -13.49 -15.68 7.64
N ASN A 45 -13.13 -16.37 6.55
CA ASN A 45 -11.80 -16.95 6.33
C ASN A 45 -10.88 -16.05 5.47
N SER A 46 -11.23 -14.79 5.25
CA SER A 46 -10.38 -13.87 4.50
C SER A 46 -9.06 -13.60 5.23
N ASP A 47 -7.98 -13.71 4.47
CA ASP A 47 -6.63 -13.31 4.82
C ASP A 47 -6.51 -11.79 4.96
N LEU A 48 -5.51 -11.36 5.74
CA LEU A 48 -5.24 -9.96 6.00
C LEU A 48 -4.08 -9.51 5.11
N ASP A 49 -4.39 -8.83 4.02
CA ASP A 49 -3.42 -8.05 3.26
C ASP A 49 -3.17 -6.70 3.92
N ILE A 50 -1.90 -6.34 4.09
CA ILE A 50 -1.51 -4.97 4.46
C ILE A 50 -0.73 -4.36 3.32
N ARG A 51 -1.06 -3.10 3.01
CA ARG A 51 -0.36 -2.33 1.98
C ARG A 51 -0.03 -0.94 2.52
N GLY A 52 1.07 -0.35 2.06
CA GLY A 52 1.49 0.95 2.54
C GLY A 52 2.46 1.70 1.64
N ILE A 53 2.78 2.91 2.07
CA ILE A 53 3.73 3.82 1.43
C ILE A 53 4.67 4.34 2.51
N ALA A 54 5.98 4.25 2.26
CA ALA A 54 7.01 4.85 3.10
C ALA A 54 7.87 5.82 2.29
N THR A 55 8.27 6.93 2.91
CA THR A 55 9.29 7.82 2.33
C THR A 55 10.66 7.18 2.41
N GLU A 56 11.49 7.47 1.42
CA GLU A 56 12.89 7.08 1.42
C GLU A 56 13.67 7.77 2.55
N ARG A 57 14.70 7.08 3.03
CA ARG A 57 15.73 7.69 3.89
C ARG A 57 16.63 8.61 3.07
N ILE A 58 17.37 9.47 3.77
CA ILE A 58 18.31 10.40 3.12
C ILE A 58 19.36 9.63 2.29
N GLU A 59 19.87 8.50 2.79
CA GLU A 59 20.84 7.66 2.09
C GLU A 59 20.30 7.10 0.78
N GLU A 60 19.00 6.78 0.73
CA GLU A 60 18.33 6.27 -0.46
C GLU A 60 18.08 7.40 -1.49
N LEU A 61 17.72 8.59 -1.00
CA LEU A 61 17.58 9.78 -1.85
C LEU A 61 18.91 10.24 -2.44
N LEU A 62 20.01 10.10 -1.70
CA LEU A 62 21.37 10.39 -2.16
C LEU A 62 21.94 9.29 -3.08
N GLY A 63 21.24 8.16 -3.24
CA GLY A 63 21.69 7.03 -4.06
C GLY A 63 22.79 6.19 -3.43
N LEU A 64 23.01 6.30 -2.11
CA LEU A 64 23.97 5.48 -1.35
C LEU A 64 23.40 4.08 -1.02
N SER A 65 22.07 3.94 -1.07
CA SER A 65 21.36 2.68 -0.99
C SER A 65 20.07 2.75 -1.82
N LEU A 66 19.36 1.64 -1.94
CA LEU A 66 18.11 1.57 -2.70
C LEU A 66 17.02 0.92 -1.85
N PHE A 67 15.90 1.62 -1.72
CA PHE A 67 14.66 1.08 -1.17
C PHE A 67 13.57 1.21 -2.23
N GLU A 68 13.07 0.08 -2.71
CA GLU A 68 11.95 0.05 -3.65
C GLU A 68 10.64 -0.36 -2.96
N GLN A 69 10.71 -1.38 -2.11
CA GLN A 69 9.60 -1.88 -1.33
C GLN A 69 10.10 -2.82 -0.23
N PHE A 70 9.30 -2.91 0.84
CA PHE A 70 9.39 -3.96 1.84
C PHE A 70 8.28 -4.99 1.60
N GLU A 71 8.61 -6.27 1.70
CA GLU A 71 7.64 -7.38 1.62
C GLU A 71 7.82 -8.33 2.80
N ASN A 72 6.71 -8.68 3.45
CA ASN A 72 6.65 -9.76 4.41
C ASN A 72 5.59 -10.78 3.97
N LYS A 73 6.03 -11.98 3.58
CA LYS A 73 5.16 -13.03 3.05
C LYS A 73 4.27 -13.68 4.11
N GLU A 74 4.73 -13.76 5.35
CA GLU A 74 3.99 -14.40 6.45
C GLU A 74 2.73 -13.62 6.82
N THR A 75 2.78 -12.29 6.69
CA THR A 75 1.70 -11.35 7.03
C THR A 75 1.04 -10.71 5.82
N ASP A 76 1.37 -11.16 4.60
CA ASP A 76 1.00 -10.52 3.32
C ASP A 76 1.05 -8.98 3.37
N THR A 77 2.21 -8.46 3.81
CA THR A 77 2.45 -7.03 3.92
C THR A 77 3.37 -6.55 2.81
N THR A 78 2.96 -5.51 2.08
CA THR A 78 3.82 -4.81 1.09
C THR A 78 3.79 -3.31 1.33
N ILE A 79 4.96 -2.71 1.56
CA ILE A 79 5.08 -1.26 1.74
C ILE A 79 6.03 -0.72 0.69
N TYR A 80 5.55 0.16 -0.18
CA TYR A 80 6.31 0.69 -1.29
C TYR A 80 7.04 1.97 -0.92
N ALA A 81 8.23 2.17 -1.49
CA ALA A 81 8.92 3.44 -1.44
C ALA A 81 8.14 4.51 -2.23
N LEU A 82 8.12 5.74 -1.73
CA LEU A 82 7.32 6.84 -2.31
C LEU A 82 7.69 7.11 -3.77
N ASN A 83 8.98 7.12 -4.14
CA ASN A 83 9.41 7.33 -5.53
C ASN A 83 8.88 6.24 -6.46
N LYS A 84 8.84 4.98 -5.99
CA LYS A 84 8.24 3.88 -6.75
C LYS A 84 6.73 4.08 -6.89
N VAL A 85 6.06 4.46 -5.81
CA VAL A 85 4.61 4.76 -5.81
C VAL A 85 4.27 5.84 -6.82
N ILE A 86 4.98 6.98 -6.82
CA ILE A 86 4.72 8.08 -7.77
C ILE A 86 4.86 7.59 -9.22
N LYS A 87 5.92 6.84 -9.53
CA LYS A 87 6.12 6.27 -10.88
C LYS A 87 4.97 5.33 -11.28
N LEU A 88 4.50 4.49 -10.36
CA LEU A 88 3.40 3.56 -10.61
C LEU A 88 2.05 4.28 -10.76
N MET A 89 1.80 5.32 -9.96
CA MET A 89 0.60 6.15 -10.06
C MET A 89 0.53 6.91 -11.39
N LEU A 90 1.65 7.50 -11.83
CA LEU A 90 1.75 8.16 -13.15
C LEU A 90 1.50 7.22 -14.33
N ASN A 91 1.71 5.91 -14.13
CA ASN A 91 1.39 4.86 -15.10
C ASN A 91 0.03 4.20 -14.85
N ASN A 92 -0.80 4.76 -13.97
CA ASN A 92 -2.13 4.25 -13.59
C ASN A 92 -2.12 2.78 -13.18
N ASN A 93 -1.11 2.33 -12.43
CA ASN A 93 -1.08 0.97 -11.89
C ASN A 93 -2.29 0.74 -10.95
N PRO A 94 -3.16 -0.27 -11.22
CA PRO A 94 -4.40 -0.47 -10.46
C PRO A 94 -4.17 -0.59 -8.95
N ASN A 95 -3.28 -1.51 -8.55
CA ASN A 95 -3.00 -1.83 -7.15
C ASN A 95 -2.53 -0.61 -6.34
N ILE A 96 -1.85 0.34 -7.01
CA ILE A 96 -1.32 1.54 -6.35
C ILE A 96 -2.35 2.67 -6.30
N ILE A 97 -3.16 2.83 -7.35
CA ILE A 97 -4.22 3.84 -7.36
C ILE A 97 -5.29 3.51 -6.30
N GLU A 98 -5.59 2.23 -6.12
CA GLU A 98 -6.60 1.76 -5.16
C GLU A 98 -6.24 2.09 -3.70
N LEU A 99 -4.95 2.12 -3.35
CA LEU A 99 -4.48 2.55 -2.03
C LEU A 99 -5.04 3.92 -1.63
N LEU A 100 -5.12 4.86 -2.59
CA LEU A 100 -5.62 6.21 -2.35
C LEU A 100 -7.14 6.27 -2.17
N GLY A 101 -7.86 5.26 -2.66
CA GLY A 101 -9.32 5.13 -2.54
C GLY A 101 -9.78 4.34 -1.33
N THR A 102 -8.87 3.77 -0.53
CA THR A 102 -9.26 2.93 0.62
C THR A 102 -10.05 3.74 1.65
N ARG A 103 -11.07 3.15 2.26
CA ARG A 103 -11.92 3.83 3.26
C ARG A 103 -11.12 4.28 4.48
N ASP A 104 -11.56 5.38 5.10
CA ASP A 104 -10.83 6.00 6.21
C ASP A 104 -10.73 5.10 7.46
N ASP A 105 -11.70 4.21 7.67
CA ASP A 105 -11.71 3.26 8.78
C ASP A 105 -10.67 2.14 8.62
N HIS A 106 -10.18 1.92 7.40
CA HIS A 106 -9.08 1.02 7.08
C HIS A 106 -7.71 1.73 7.01
N LEU A 107 -7.65 3.06 7.21
CA LEU A 107 -6.39 3.78 7.31
C LEU A 107 -5.83 3.65 8.75
N PHE A 108 -4.77 2.87 8.88
CA PHE A 108 -4.08 2.66 10.17
C PHE A 108 -2.99 3.70 10.42
N ILE A 109 -2.34 4.15 9.35
CA ILE A 109 -1.42 5.29 9.35
C ILE A 109 -1.80 6.18 8.17
N CYS A 110 -1.98 7.47 8.41
CA CYS A 110 -2.12 8.48 7.36
C CYS A 110 -1.65 9.82 7.93
N ASN A 111 -0.38 10.15 7.73
CA ASN A 111 0.14 11.45 8.17
C ASN A 111 -0.16 12.53 7.11
N GLN A 112 0.30 13.76 7.33
CA GLN A 112 0.07 14.88 6.41
C GLN A 112 0.51 14.60 4.96
N TYR A 113 1.57 13.81 4.75
CA TYR A 113 2.07 13.47 3.42
C TYR A 113 1.21 12.39 2.75
N GLY A 114 0.81 11.36 3.51
CA GLY A 114 -0.15 10.36 3.02
C GLY A 114 -1.50 10.99 2.66
N LYS A 115 -1.96 11.95 3.48
CA LYS A 115 -3.17 12.73 3.20
C LYS A 115 -2.99 13.60 1.95
N LEU A 116 -1.84 14.27 1.79
CA LEU A 116 -1.55 15.08 0.61
C LEU A 116 -1.65 14.25 -0.69
N LEU A 117 -1.15 13.00 -0.69
CA LEU A 117 -1.30 12.10 -1.84
C LEU A 117 -2.77 11.79 -2.14
N ARG A 118 -3.57 11.45 -1.11
CA ARG A 118 -5.00 11.11 -1.25
C ARG A 118 -5.83 12.29 -1.75
N ASP A 119 -5.60 13.47 -1.18
CA ASP A 119 -6.29 14.72 -1.57
C ASP A 119 -6.01 15.09 -3.05
N ASN A 120 -4.88 14.63 -3.60
CA ASN A 120 -4.42 14.95 -4.96
C ASN A 120 -4.47 13.75 -5.93
N VAL A 121 -5.32 12.75 -5.66
CA VAL A 121 -5.46 11.56 -6.54
C VAL A 121 -5.72 11.92 -8.02
N ASN A 122 -6.41 13.03 -8.26
CA ASN A 122 -6.73 13.54 -9.61
C ASN A 122 -5.49 13.91 -10.44
N LEU A 123 -4.33 14.13 -9.83
CA LEU A 123 -3.07 14.38 -10.56
C LEU A 123 -2.59 13.13 -11.32
N PHE A 124 -2.97 11.94 -10.87
CA PHE A 124 -2.48 10.68 -11.42
C PHE A 124 -3.47 10.05 -12.39
N LEU A 125 -4.77 10.24 -12.20
CA LEU A 125 -5.81 9.61 -13.02
C LEU A 125 -5.79 10.13 -14.46
N SER A 126 -5.65 9.22 -15.42
CA SER A 126 -5.66 9.55 -16.84
C SER A 126 -6.38 8.47 -17.66
N LYS A 127 -6.72 8.76 -18.92
CA LYS A 127 -7.32 7.77 -19.83
C LYS A 127 -6.42 6.55 -20.10
N LYS A 128 -5.12 6.61 -19.77
CA LYS A 128 -4.21 5.45 -19.84
C LYS A 128 -4.65 4.29 -18.93
N VAL A 129 -5.47 4.59 -17.92
CA VAL A 129 -6.06 3.62 -16.98
C VAL A 129 -6.77 2.46 -17.68
N VAL A 130 -7.36 2.70 -18.86
CA VAL A 130 -8.04 1.66 -19.66
C VAL A 130 -7.08 0.52 -20.02
N HIS A 131 -5.83 0.86 -20.36
CA HIS A 131 -4.83 -0.15 -20.73
C HIS A 131 -4.29 -0.89 -19.52
N SER A 132 -4.01 -0.20 -18.42
CA SER A 132 -3.45 -0.83 -17.22
C SER A 132 -4.47 -1.74 -16.53
N PHE A 133 -5.71 -1.28 -16.34
CA PHE A 133 -6.78 -2.09 -15.74
C PHE A 133 -7.24 -3.21 -16.69
N GLY A 134 -7.43 -2.92 -17.99
CA GLY A 134 -7.80 -3.95 -18.97
C GLY A 134 -6.73 -5.02 -19.13
N GLY A 135 -5.45 -4.62 -19.15
CA GLY A 135 -4.31 -5.52 -19.18
C GLY A 135 -4.24 -6.40 -17.93
N TYR A 136 -4.45 -5.81 -16.75
CA TYR A 136 -4.51 -6.57 -15.49
C TYR A 136 -5.64 -7.60 -15.48
N ALA A 137 -6.86 -7.21 -15.85
CA ALA A 137 -8.00 -8.13 -15.93
C ALA A 137 -7.74 -9.29 -16.91
N THR A 138 -7.15 -8.98 -18.07
CA THR A 138 -6.79 -10.00 -19.08
C THR A 138 -5.73 -10.97 -18.54
N ALA A 139 -4.73 -10.46 -17.82
CA ALA A 139 -3.68 -11.29 -17.20
C ALA A 139 -4.26 -12.20 -16.11
N GLN A 140 -5.23 -11.73 -15.32
CA GLN A 140 -5.90 -12.55 -14.31
C GLN A 140 -6.73 -13.67 -14.96
N LEU A 141 -7.47 -13.37 -16.03
CA LEU A 141 -8.23 -14.39 -16.77
C LEU A 141 -7.34 -15.48 -17.36
N ARG A 142 -6.11 -15.15 -17.78
CA ARG A 142 -5.15 -16.12 -18.33
C ARG A 142 -4.52 -17.05 -17.27
N ARG A 143 -4.66 -16.73 -15.98
CA ARG A 143 -4.13 -17.53 -14.87
C ARG A 143 -5.15 -18.52 -14.30
N LEU A 144 -6.41 -18.43 -14.73
CA LEU A 144 -7.47 -19.40 -14.50
C LEU A 144 -7.34 -20.56 -15.48
#